data_AF-A0A0F4IU17-F1
#
_entry.id   AF-A0A0F4IU17-F1
#
_cell.length_a   1.000
_cell.length_b   1.000
_cell.length_c   1.000
_cell.angle_alpha   90.00
_cell.angle_beta   90.00
_cell.angle_gamma   90.00
#
_symmetry.space_group_name_H-M   'P 1'
#
loop_
_entity.id
_entity.type
_entity.pdbx_description
1 polymer ?
#
loop_
_entity_poly.entity_id
_entity_poly.type
_entity_poly.pdbx_seq_one_letter_code
_entity_poly.pdbx_strand_id
1 'polypeptide(L)'
;MSTTWTVTLTKDGRTKISYPAAQVSDDGDRISVRAPWAAEGVRDFGFVRFEPGDVFVEHFWRTRWYAVKEVRTGEGVLKGWYCDVTRPAVVREGGILVDDLDLDLWVSADGKTVLRLDEDEFAESGLATSDPEAAARAVRALDALEEQARSAGGLTALLG
;
A
#
# COMPACT_ATOMS: atom_id res chain seq x y z
N MET A 1 15.32 18.98 9.77
CA MET A 1 14.65 19.07 8.46
C MET A 1 14.24 17.66 8.09
N SER A 2 12.96 17.42 7.76
CA SER A 2 12.54 16.10 7.28
C SER A 2 13.00 15.94 5.83
N THR A 3 13.61 14.81 5.51
CA THR A 3 14.02 14.47 4.14
C THR A 3 12.78 14.17 3.31
N THR A 4 12.60 14.89 2.21
CA THR A 4 11.50 14.64 1.27
C THR A 4 11.90 13.57 0.26
N TRP A 5 11.02 12.59 0.06
CA TRP A 5 11.08 11.55 -0.95
C TRP A 5 9.97 11.75 -1.98
N THR A 6 10.14 11.15 -3.17
CA THR A 6 9.07 11.04 -4.17
C THR A 6 8.61 9.60 -4.24
N VAL A 7 7.34 9.35 -3.92
CA VAL A 7 6.70 8.04 -4.14
C VAL A 7 6.12 8.03 -5.56
N THR A 8 6.36 6.96 -6.30
CA THR A 8 5.81 6.76 -7.65
C THR A 8 5.22 5.36 -7.72
N LEU A 9 3.91 5.30 -8.00
CA LEU A 9 3.20 4.05 -8.26
C LEU A 9 3.06 3.87 -9.76
N THR A 10 3.54 2.74 -10.28
CA THR A 10 3.36 2.34 -11.67
C THR A 10 2.43 1.15 -11.77
N LYS A 11 1.83 0.95 -12.94
CA LYS A 11 1.17 -0.29 -13.35
C LYS A 11 1.48 -0.52 -14.82
N ASP A 12 1.97 -1.71 -15.16
CA ASP A 12 2.24 -2.10 -16.56
C ASP A 12 3.09 -1.02 -17.30
N GLY A 13 4.18 -0.60 -16.64
CA GLY A 13 5.12 0.39 -17.16
C GLY A 13 4.61 1.83 -17.24
N ARG A 14 3.38 2.12 -16.77
CA ARG A 14 2.79 3.46 -16.77
C ARG A 14 2.67 4.01 -15.36
N THR A 15 3.06 5.28 -15.18
CA THR A 15 2.86 5.98 -13.90
C THR A 15 1.36 6.22 -13.65
N LYS A 16 0.86 5.73 -12.51
CA LYS A 16 -0.50 5.96 -12.02
C LYS A 16 -0.58 7.26 -11.23
N ILE A 17 0.33 7.43 -10.28
CA ILE A 17 0.43 8.62 -9.44
C ILE A 17 1.87 8.81 -8.96
N SER A 18 2.27 10.06 -8.75
CA SER A 18 3.55 10.42 -8.14
C SER A 18 3.37 11.62 -7.21
N TYR A 19 3.95 11.56 -6.01
CA TYR A 19 3.73 12.57 -4.98
C TYR A 19 4.90 12.65 -3.98
N PRO A 20 5.10 13.82 -3.35
CA PRO A 20 6.12 13.99 -2.32
C PRO A 20 5.66 13.37 -0.99
N ALA A 21 6.60 12.77 -0.26
CA ALA A 21 6.38 12.20 1.06
C ALA A 21 7.55 12.53 2.00
N ALA A 22 7.26 12.76 3.28
CA ALA A 22 8.27 13.01 4.29
C ALA A 22 8.81 11.68 4.83
N GLN A 23 10.13 11.48 4.87
CA GLN A 23 10.71 10.27 5.47
C GLN A 23 10.38 10.20 6.95
N VAL A 24 9.92 9.02 7.39
CA VAL A 24 9.71 8.66 8.79
C VAL A 24 10.87 7.79 9.28
N SER A 25 11.18 6.70 8.58
CA SER A 25 12.27 5.78 8.92
C SER A 25 12.73 4.99 7.69
N ASP A 26 13.93 4.43 7.76
CA ASP A 26 14.41 3.41 6.82
C ASP A 26 15.33 2.47 7.59
N ASP A 27 14.95 1.19 7.66
CA ASP A 27 15.72 0.14 8.35
C ASP A 27 16.58 -0.71 7.38
N GLY A 28 16.60 -0.32 6.10
CA GLY A 28 17.35 -1.01 5.04
C GLY A 28 16.52 -2.02 4.27
N ASP A 29 15.53 -2.67 4.87
CA ASP A 29 14.54 -3.49 4.16
C ASP A 29 13.27 -2.67 3.88
N ARG A 30 12.74 -2.02 4.91
CA ARG A 30 11.53 -1.20 4.87
C ARG A 30 11.87 0.28 4.96
N ILE A 31 11.34 1.05 4.03
CA ILE A 31 11.26 2.51 4.13
C ILE A 31 9.83 2.91 4.50
N SER A 32 9.70 3.81 5.47
CA SER A 32 8.42 4.38 5.89
C SER A 32 8.39 5.87 5.63
N VAL A 33 7.33 6.35 5.00
CA VAL A 33 7.14 7.76 4.66
C VAL A 33 5.75 8.23 5.08
N ARG A 34 5.57 9.54 5.17
CA ARG A 34 4.29 10.16 5.51
C ARG A 34 3.90 11.16 4.43
N ALA A 35 2.70 11.00 3.88
CA ALA A 35 2.14 11.89 2.87
C ALA A 35 0.67 12.20 3.18
N PRO A 36 0.16 13.38 2.79
CA PRO A 36 -1.28 13.58 2.69
C PRO A 36 -1.87 12.67 1.59
N TRP A 37 -3.17 12.41 1.65
CA TRP A 37 -3.90 11.79 0.53
C TRP A 37 -3.56 12.48 -0.78
N ALA A 38 -3.01 11.72 -1.72
CA ALA A 38 -2.34 12.25 -2.90
C ALA A 38 -3.24 12.43 -4.12
N ALA A 39 -4.37 11.72 -4.19
CA ALA A 39 -5.28 11.83 -5.33
C ALA A 39 -6.19 13.06 -5.20
N GLU A 40 -6.75 13.50 -6.34
CA GLU A 40 -7.72 14.57 -6.36
C GLU A 40 -9.07 14.11 -5.80
N GLY A 41 -9.65 14.93 -4.91
CA GLY A 41 -10.98 14.70 -4.38
C GLY A 41 -11.08 13.49 -3.45
N VAL A 42 -12.30 12.96 -3.36
CA VAL A 42 -12.66 11.85 -2.46
C VAL A 42 -12.70 10.55 -3.25
N ARG A 43 -12.00 9.52 -2.74
CA ARG A 43 -12.22 8.12 -3.16
C ARG A 43 -13.12 7.44 -2.14
N ASP A 44 -14.34 7.09 -2.54
CA ASP A 44 -15.33 6.44 -1.70
C ASP A 44 -15.47 4.96 -2.09
N PHE A 45 -15.11 4.06 -1.18
CA PHE A 45 -15.22 2.61 -1.36
C PHE A 45 -16.52 2.04 -0.76
N GLY A 46 -17.37 2.89 -0.18
CA GLY A 46 -18.58 2.48 0.54
C GLY A 46 -18.33 2.00 1.98
N PHE A 47 -17.17 1.39 2.26
CA PHE A 47 -16.75 1.00 3.62
C PHE A 47 -15.73 1.97 4.24
N VAL A 48 -15.06 2.79 3.43
CA VAL A 48 -14.17 3.87 3.87
C VAL A 48 -14.10 4.94 2.79
N ARG A 49 -13.80 6.18 3.20
CA ARG A 49 -13.51 7.30 2.31
C ARG A 49 -12.09 7.81 2.55
N PHE A 50 -11.35 7.97 1.46
CA PHE A 50 -10.08 8.70 1.44
C PHE A 50 -10.35 10.11 0.94
N GLU A 51 -9.93 11.10 1.70
CA GLU A 51 -10.38 12.47 1.56
C GLU A 51 -9.21 13.45 1.59
N PRO A 52 -9.32 14.62 0.92
CA PRO A 52 -8.35 15.68 1.08
C PRO A 52 -8.18 16.04 2.55
N GLY A 53 -6.94 15.99 3.05
CA GLY A 53 -6.60 16.22 4.46
C GLY A 53 -6.35 14.94 5.25
N ASP A 54 -6.73 13.76 4.75
CA ASP A 54 -6.25 12.49 5.32
C ASP A 54 -4.74 12.39 5.19
N VAL A 55 -4.13 11.65 6.10
CA VAL A 55 -2.69 11.46 6.19
C VAL A 55 -2.37 9.98 6.26
N PHE A 56 -1.46 9.58 5.39
CA PHE A 56 -1.03 8.21 5.20
C PHE A 56 0.39 8.08 5.76
N VAL A 57 0.60 7.08 6.61
CA VAL A 57 1.96 6.57 6.87
C VAL A 57 2.10 5.30 6.06
N GLU A 58 3.01 5.33 5.11
CA GLU A 58 3.15 4.31 4.07
C GLU A 58 4.46 3.56 4.26
N HIS A 59 4.36 2.25 4.25
CA HIS A 59 5.45 1.33 4.50
C HIS A 59 5.71 0.51 3.24
N PHE A 60 6.93 0.61 2.72
CA PHE A 60 7.36 -0.04 1.49
C PHE A 60 8.55 -0.95 1.78
N TRP A 61 8.49 -2.20 1.31
CA TRP A 61 9.56 -3.19 1.52
C TRP A 61 10.33 -3.46 0.24
N ARG A 62 11.65 -3.59 0.36
CA ARG A 62 12.55 -3.99 -0.72
C ARG A 62 12.54 -5.50 -0.98
N THR A 63 11.99 -6.27 -0.05
CA THR A 63 11.93 -7.74 -0.13
C THR A 63 10.52 -8.32 -0.17
N ARG A 64 9.49 -7.53 0.16
CA ARG A 64 8.09 -7.99 0.22
C ARG A 64 7.28 -7.45 -0.95
N TRP A 65 6.27 -8.22 -1.32
CA TRP A 65 5.42 -7.97 -2.49
C TRP A 65 4.14 -7.21 -2.10
N TYR A 66 4.29 -6.22 -1.22
CA TYR A 66 3.20 -5.35 -0.81
C TYR A 66 3.72 -4.06 -0.19
N ALA A 67 2.87 -3.05 -0.17
CA ALA A 67 2.95 -1.89 0.71
C ALA A 67 1.82 -1.94 1.75
N VAL A 68 2.02 -1.31 2.91
CA VAL A 68 0.97 -1.15 3.93
C VAL A 68 0.86 0.33 4.25
N LYS A 69 -0.35 0.88 4.21
CA LYS A 69 -0.62 2.30 4.43
C LYS A 69 -1.55 2.46 5.62
N GLU A 70 -1.06 3.03 6.72
CA GLU A 70 -1.91 3.47 7.84
C GLU A 70 -2.67 4.72 7.41
N VAL A 71 -4.00 4.63 7.36
CA VAL A 71 -4.86 5.73 6.91
C VAL A 71 -5.45 6.45 8.11
N ARG A 72 -5.18 7.74 8.25
CA ARG A 72 -5.70 8.59 9.33
C ARG A 72 -6.40 9.83 8.81
N THR A 73 -7.36 10.34 9.56
CA THR A 73 -7.91 11.70 9.32
C THR A 73 -6.83 12.76 9.53
N GLY A 74 -7.11 14.01 9.13
CA GLY A 74 -6.23 15.15 9.39
C GLY A 74 -5.97 15.39 10.89
N GLU A 75 -6.92 15.01 11.75
CA GLU A 75 -6.82 15.07 13.21
C GLU A 75 -6.09 13.84 13.80
N GLY A 76 -5.70 12.87 12.97
CA GLY A 76 -4.94 11.69 13.37
C GLY A 76 -5.79 10.48 13.79
N VAL A 77 -7.11 10.52 13.62
CA VAL A 77 -7.98 9.37 13.93
C VAL A 77 -7.73 8.26 12.92
N LEU A 78 -7.44 7.04 13.39
CA LEU A 78 -7.23 5.89 12.51
C LEU A 78 -8.53 5.49 11.80
N LYS A 79 -8.49 5.45 10.46
CA LYS A 79 -9.56 4.88 9.63
C LYS A 79 -9.33 3.38 9.39
N GLY A 80 -8.07 2.97 9.23
CA GLY A 80 -7.68 1.58 9.00
C GLY A 80 -6.35 1.47 8.26
N TRP A 81 -6.16 0.35 7.59
CA TRP A 81 -5.00 0.05 6.75
C TRP A 81 -5.43 -0.33 5.35
N TYR A 82 -4.77 0.27 4.36
CA TYR A 82 -4.86 -0.12 2.96
C TYR A 82 -3.55 -0.75 2.54
N CYS A 83 -3.58 -1.97 2.01
CA CYS A 83 -2.41 -2.69 1.57
C CYS A 83 -2.46 -2.88 0.05
N ASP A 84 -1.48 -2.32 -0.65
CA ASP A 84 -1.30 -2.57 -2.08
C ASP A 84 -0.45 -3.82 -2.26
N VAL A 85 -0.87 -4.79 -3.08
CA VAL A 85 0.03 -5.85 -3.54
C VAL A 85 0.85 -5.30 -4.70
N THR A 86 2.17 -5.30 -4.51
CA THR A 86 3.12 -4.68 -5.44
C THR A 86 4.31 -5.58 -5.70
N ARG A 87 5.14 -5.25 -6.69
CA ARG A 87 6.53 -5.72 -6.67
C ARG A 87 7.29 -5.08 -5.50
N PRO A 88 8.41 -5.69 -5.05
CA PRO A 88 9.24 -5.08 -4.03
C PRO A 88 9.72 -3.68 -4.45
N ALA A 89 9.71 -2.76 -3.50
CA ALA A 89 9.99 -1.36 -3.75
C ALA A 89 11.45 -1.15 -4.19
N VAL A 90 11.62 -0.35 -5.23
CA VAL A 90 12.93 0.14 -5.66
C VAL A 90 13.16 1.50 -5.03
N VAL A 91 14.07 1.56 -4.06
CA VAL A 91 14.36 2.77 -3.27
C VAL A 91 15.74 3.29 -3.61
N ARG A 92 15.85 4.43 -4.31
CA ARG A 92 17.13 5.05 -4.73
C ARG A 92 16.97 6.56 -4.90
N GLU A 93 18.02 7.32 -4.59
CA GLU A 93 18.13 8.75 -4.93
C GLU A 93 16.95 9.64 -4.46
N GLY A 94 16.37 9.35 -3.29
CA GLY A 94 15.20 10.09 -2.80
C GLY A 94 13.88 9.69 -3.48
N GLY A 95 13.86 8.62 -4.28
CA GLY A 95 12.67 8.03 -4.89
C GLY A 95 12.31 6.66 -4.30
N ILE A 96 11.01 6.41 -4.21
CA ILE A 96 10.41 5.10 -3.91
C ILE A 96 9.53 4.75 -5.11
N LEU A 97 9.92 3.73 -5.87
CA LEU A 97 9.15 3.20 -6.99
C LEU A 97 8.52 1.88 -6.58
N VAL A 98 7.21 1.77 -6.76
CA VAL A 98 6.43 0.56 -6.56
C VAL A 98 5.59 0.26 -7.79
N ASP A 99 5.54 -1.00 -8.18
CA ASP A 99 4.78 -1.49 -9.33
C ASP A 99 3.58 -2.29 -8.83
N ASP A 100 2.39 -1.76 -9.07
CA ASP A 100 1.09 -2.26 -8.65
C ASP A 100 0.73 -3.56 -9.39
N LEU A 101 0.16 -4.52 -8.64
CA LEU A 101 -0.27 -5.83 -9.15
C LEU A 101 -1.76 -6.07 -8.91
N ASP A 102 -2.56 -5.01 -8.88
CA ASP A 102 -4.03 -4.95 -8.78
C ASP A 102 -4.65 -5.42 -7.48
N LEU A 103 -4.11 -6.44 -6.83
CA LEU A 103 -4.70 -6.97 -5.61
C LEU A 103 -4.50 -6.02 -4.43
N ASP A 104 -5.57 -5.77 -3.69
CA ASP A 104 -5.55 -4.87 -2.54
C ASP A 104 -6.22 -5.52 -1.32
N LEU A 105 -5.82 -5.10 -0.12
CA LEU A 105 -6.47 -5.47 1.14
C LEU A 105 -6.85 -4.24 1.95
N TRP A 106 -8.09 -4.16 2.39
CA TRP A 106 -8.54 -3.21 3.41
C TRP A 106 -8.72 -3.88 4.77
N VAL A 107 -8.26 -3.21 5.83
CA VAL A 107 -8.50 -3.59 7.22
C VAL A 107 -9.03 -2.39 8.00
N SER A 108 -10.20 -2.51 8.66
CA SER A 108 -10.78 -1.44 9.47
C SER A 108 -9.91 -1.08 10.68
N ALA A 109 -10.05 0.13 11.21
CA ALA A 109 -9.28 0.60 12.39
C ALA A 109 -9.35 -0.33 13.61
N ASP A 110 -10.46 -1.04 13.80
CA ASP A 110 -10.64 -2.01 14.89
C ASP A 110 -10.16 -3.43 14.55
N GLY A 111 -9.62 -3.64 13.34
CA GLY A 111 -9.11 -4.91 12.85
C GLY A 111 -10.16 -5.96 12.51
N LYS A 112 -11.46 -5.66 12.66
CA LYS A 112 -12.53 -6.67 12.53
C LYS A 112 -12.99 -6.89 11.10
N THR A 113 -12.93 -5.86 10.27
CA THR A 113 -13.32 -5.93 8.86
C THR A 113 -12.07 -6.09 8.03
N VAL A 114 -11.94 -7.22 7.34
CA VAL A 114 -10.83 -7.54 6.42
C VAL A 114 -11.44 -7.86 5.07
N LEU A 115 -11.12 -7.07 4.05
CA LEU A 115 -11.71 -7.15 2.71
C LEU A 115 -10.59 -7.26 1.67
N ARG A 116 -10.66 -8.29 0.82
CA ARG A 116 -9.91 -8.31 -0.44
C ARG A 116 -10.63 -7.42 -1.45
N LEU A 117 -9.86 -6.69 -2.24
CA LEU A 117 -10.34 -5.76 -3.25
C LEU A 117 -9.69 -6.08 -4.60
N ASP A 118 -10.36 -5.66 -5.67
CA ASP A 118 -9.84 -5.62 -7.04
C ASP A 118 -9.38 -7.00 -7.58
N GLU A 119 -9.93 -8.09 -7.04
CA GLU A 119 -9.69 -9.48 -7.51
C GLU A 119 -10.19 -9.71 -8.95
N ASP A 120 -11.25 -9.02 -9.35
CA ASP A 120 -11.77 -8.99 -10.72
C ASP A 120 -10.83 -8.23 -11.66
N GLU A 121 -10.36 -7.04 -11.25
CA GLU A 121 -9.37 -6.27 -12.01
C GLU A 121 -8.08 -7.09 -12.21
N PHE A 122 -7.61 -7.78 -11.18
CA PHE A 122 -6.46 -8.68 -11.27
C PHE A 122 -6.71 -9.84 -12.25
N ALA A 123 -7.88 -10.47 -12.22
CA ALA A 123 -8.24 -11.56 -13.13
C ALA A 123 -8.27 -11.08 -14.59
N GLU A 124 -8.69 -9.84 -14.83
CA GLU A 124 -8.78 -9.22 -16.16
C GLU A 124 -7.48 -8.56 -16.63
N SER A 125 -6.50 -8.35 -15.73
CA SER A 125 -5.23 -7.66 -16.01
C SER A 125 -4.36 -8.29 -17.10
N GLY A 126 -4.55 -9.59 -17.37
CA GLY A 126 -3.67 -10.39 -18.23
C GLY A 126 -2.34 -10.79 -17.59
N LEU A 127 -2.07 -10.40 -16.34
CA LEU A 127 -0.81 -10.65 -15.64
C LEU A 127 -0.50 -12.15 -15.55
N ALA A 128 -1.50 -12.99 -15.30
CA ALA A 128 -1.33 -14.44 -15.23
C ALA A 128 -0.78 -15.06 -16.54
N THR A 129 -0.92 -14.35 -17.67
CA THR A 129 -0.35 -14.76 -18.96
C THR A 129 0.99 -14.08 -19.24
N SER A 130 1.10 -12.77 -18.99
CA SER A 130 2.30 -11.98 -19.32
C SER A 130 3.46 -12.18 -18.34
N ASP A 131 3.17 -12.35 -17.04
CA ASP A 131 4.13 -12.66 -15.98
C ASP A 131 3.49 -13.59 -14.93
N PRO A 132 3.45 -14.91 -15.21
CA PRO A 132 2.84 -15.89 -14.32
C PRO A 132 3.50 -15.97 -12.94
N GLU A 133 4.81 -15.66 -12.85
CA GLU A 133 5.50 -15.66 -11.57
C GLU A 133 5.03 -14.50 -10.69
N ALA A 134 4.95 -13.29 -11.26
CA ALA A 134 4.42 -12.13 -10.54
C ALA A 134 2.97 -12.34 -10.12
N ALA A 135 2.12 -12.89 -11.00
CA ALA A 135 0.74 -13.22 -10.63
C ALA A 135 0.67 -14.18 -9.43
N ALA A 136 1.49 -15.25 -9.42
CA ALA A 136 1.54 -16.18 -8.29
C ALA A 136 2.11 -15.54 -7.02
N ARG A 137 3.05 -14.59 -7.14
CA ARG A 137 3.58 -13.82 -6.00
C ARG A 137 2.52 -12.88 -5.43
N ALA A 138 1.74 -12.23 -6.29
CA ALA A 138 0.67 -11.31 -5.89
C ALA A 138 -0.39 -12.02 -5.05
N VAL A 139 -0.91 -13.18 -5.52
CA VAL A 139 -1.88 -13.98 -4.78
C VAL A 139 -1.34 -14.42 -3.42
N ARG A 140 -0.09 -14.93 -3.38
CA ARG A 140 0.55 -15.33 -2.11
C ARG A 140 0.75 -14.16 -1.15
N ALA A 141 1.05 -12.98 -1.67
CA ALA A 141 1.22 -11.77 -0.87
C ALA A 141 -0.12 -11.33 -0.25
N LEU A 142 -1.20 -11.35 -1.04
CA LEU A 142 -2.55 -11.08 -0.55
C LEU A 142 -2.99 -12.07 0.54
N ASP A 143 -2.79 -13.37 0.29
CA ASP A 143 -3.09 -14.43 1.26
C ASP A 143 -2.33 -14.21 2.59
N ALA A 144 -1.03 -13.92 2.51
CA ALA A 144 -0.20 -13.67 3.68
C ALA A 144 -0.61 -12.39 4.44
N LEU A 145 -1.02 -11.34 3.73
CA LEU A 145 -1.54 -10.11 4.34
C LEU A 145 -2.85 -10.37 5.07
N GLU A 146 -3.78 -11.12 4.47
CA GLU A 146 -5.03 -11.47 5.11
C GLU A 146 -4.81 -12.34 6.35
N GLU A 147 -3.93 -13.34 6.27
CA GLU A 147 -3.56 -14.18 7.42
C GLU A 147 -2.97 -13.33 8.55
N GLN A 148 -2.03 -12.44 8.22
CA GLN A 148 -1.42 -11.52 9.19
C GLN A 148 -2.47 -10.59 9.81
N ALA A 149 -3.40 -10.04 9.01
CA ALA A 149 -4.46 -9.16 9.49
C ALA A 149 -5.40 -9.86 10.49
N ARG A 150 -5.63 -11.17 10.30
CA ARG A 150 -6.46 -12.00 11.19
C ARG A 150 -5.70 -12.55 12.41
N SER A 151 -4.38 -12.38 12.47
CA SER A 151 -3.55 -12.81 13.60
C SER A 151 -3.75 -11.92 14.84
N ALA A 152 -3.34 -12.39 16.02
CA ALA A 152 -3.47 -11.66 17.27
C ALA A 152 -2.75 -10.29 17.29
N GLY A 153 -1.74 -10.09 16.43
CA GLY A 153 -1.00 -8.83 16.30
C GLY A 153 -1.47 -7.93 15.14
N GLY A 154 -2.40 -8.43 14.31
CA GLY A 154 -2.90 -7.75 13.12
C GLY A 154 -1.80 -7.23 12.20
N LEU A 155 -2.10 -6.20 11.41
CA LEU A 155 -1.09 -5.54 10.57
C LEU A 155 -0.08 -4.73 11.38
N THR A 156 -0.43 -4.26 12.58
CA THR A 156 0.49 -3.49 13.43
C THR A 156 1.76 -4.24 13.79
N ALA A 157 1.72 -5.57 13.86
CA ALA A 157 2.91 -6.39 14.10
C ALA A 157 3.94 -6.30 12.96
N LEU A 158 3.55 -5.85 11.75
CA LEU A 158 4.46 -5.60 10.64
C LEU A 158 5.11 -4.22 10.70
N LEU A 159 4.57 -3.31 11.52
CA LEU A 159 4.87 -1.88 11.51
C LEU A 159 5.79 -1.44 12.67
N GLY A 160 6.08 -2.37 13.59
CA GLY A 160 7.07 -2.20 14.66
C GLY A 160 8.52 -2.20 14.19
#